data_AF-A0A498SQ51-F1
#
_entry.id   AF-A0A498SQ51-F1
#
_cell.length_a   1.000
_cell.length_b   1.000
_cell.length_c   1.000
_cell.angle_alpha   90.00
_cell.angle_beta   90.00
_cell.angle_gamma   90.00
#
_symmetry.space_group_name_H-M   'P 1'
#
loop_
_entity.id
_entity.type
_entity.pdbx_description
1 polymer ?
#
loop_
_entity_poly.entity_id
_entity_poly.type
_entity_poly.pdbx_seq_one_letter_code
_entity_poly.pdbx_strand_id
1 'polypeptide(L)'
;MTGMRCPYAILTACSQSHAFEERRFTVPNSEEEAIKIGRSVARLKPSSDNAIFDCKVLSRNHAILWHEEGCFLLKDTKSSNGTFVNNDRLSKSAEESSPR
;
A
#
# COMPACT_ATOMS: atom_id res chain seq x y z
N MET A 1 -15.49 21.70 17.89
CA MET A 1 -15.58 21.19 16.50
C MET A 1 -14.25 20.53 16.16
N THR A 2 -14.10 19.24 16.45
CA THR A 2 -12.92 18.49 16.00
C THR A 2 -13.09 18.28 14.49
N GLY A 3 -12.36 19.04 13.68
CA GLY A 3 -12.38 18.87 12.22
C GLY A 3 -12.15 17.41 11.87
N MET A 4 -12.96 16.86 10.96
CA MET A 4 -12.81 15.48 10.48
C MET A 4 -11.35 15.27 10.07
N ARG A 5 -10.62 14.46 10.84
CA ARG A 5 -9.25 14.12 10.48
C ARG A 5 -9.33 13.13 9.33
N CYS A 6 -8.93 13.57 8.14
CA CYS A 6 -8.71 12.64 7.04
C CYS A 6 -7.46 11.80 7.37
N PRO A 7 -7.58 10.48 7.54
CA PRO A 7 -6.42 9.64 7.77
C PRO A 7 -5.48 9.73 6.58
N TYR A 8 -4.17 9.70 6.84
CA TYR A 8 -3.15 9.76 5.81
C TYR A 8 -2.00 8.85 6.18
N ALA A 9 -1.27 8.39 5.17
CA ALA A 9 -0.07 7.60 5.33
C ALA A 9 1.15 8.38 4.80
N ILE A 10 2.29 8.14 5.42
CA ILE A 10 3.60 8.54 4.91
C ILE A 10 4.41 7.27 4.67
N LEU A 11 4.93 7.09 3.46
CA LEU A 11 5.84 6.00 3.13
C LEU A 11 7.24 6.57 2.93
N THR A 12 8.17 6.18 3.79
CA THR A 12 9.59 6.58 3.72
C THR A 12 10.43 5.35 3.43
N ALA A 13 11.36 5.45 2.47
CA ALA A 13 12.24 4.35 2.12
C ALA A 13 13.23 4.05 3.26
N CYS A 14 13.26 2.79 3.73
CA CYS A 14 14.28 2.34 4.68
C CYS A 14 15.58 1.94 3.97
N SER A 15 16.66 1.73 4.74
CA SER A 15 18.00 1.43 4.21
C SER A 15 18.09 0.16 3.36
N GLN A 16 17.19 -0.80 3.56
CA GLN A 16 17.12 -2.06 2.80
C GLN A 16 16.15 -1.98 1.61
N SER A 17 15.50 -0.85 1.41
CA SER A 17 14.51 -0.69 0.34
C SER A 17 15.16 -0.31 -0.98
N HIS A 18 14.48 -0.65 -2.09
CA HIS A 18 14.75 0.01 -3.36
C HIS A 18 14.42 1.50 -3.19
N ALA A 19 15.30 2.40 -3.64
CA ALA A 19 15.12 3.83 -3.40
C ALA A 19 13.81 4.35 -4.01
N PHE A 20 13.06 5.13 -3.24
CA PHE A 20 11.93 5.92 -3.71
C PHE A 20 11.80 7.20 -2.87
N GLU A 21 11.35 8.28 -3.49
CA GLU A 21 11.02 9.52 -2.77
C GLU A 21 9.86 9.31 -1.79
N GLU A 22 9.90 9.98 -0.64
CA GLU A 22 8.83 9.91 0.36
C GLU A 22 7.46 10.17 -0.26
N ARG A 23 6.47 9.39 0.17
CA ARG A 23 5.08 9.49 -0.30
C ARG A 23 4.19 9.95 0.82
N ARG A 24 3.29 10.88 0.55
CA ARG A 24 2.25 11.32 1.47
C ARG A 24 0.91 11.38 0.75
N PHE A 25 -0.05 10.58 1.21
CA PHE A 25 -1.37 10.51 0.60
C PHE A 25 -2.47 10.25 1.62
N THR A 26 -3.67 10.73 1.31
CA THR A 26 -4.88 10.46 2.11
C THR A 26 -5.26 8.98 1.95
N VAL A 27 -5.69 8.37 3.05
CA VAL A 27 -6.19 6.99 3.06
C VAL A 27 -7.72 7.03 3.09
N PRO A 28 -8.41 6.42 2.11
CA PRO A 28 -9.86 6.32 2.06
C PRO A 28 -10.43 5.48 3.20
N ASN A 29 -11.71 5.67 3.49
CA ASN A 29 -12.37 5.03 4.63
C ASN A 29 -13.12 3.71 4.28
N SER A 30 -12.82 3.08 3.15
CA SER A 30 -13.43 1.80 2.73
C SER A 30 -12.50 0.98 1.84
N GLU A 31 -12.71 -0.34 1.80
CA GLU A 31 -11.93 -1.26 0.96
C GLU A 31 -12.14 -0.99 -0.54
N GLU A 32 -13.35 -0.59 -0.96
CA GLU A 32 -13.67 -0.34 -2.36
C GLU A 32 -12.91 0.84 -2.96
N GLU A 33 -12.62 1.85 -2.14
CA GLU A 33 -11.87 3.04 -2.53
C GLU A 33 -10.38 2.95 -2.18
N ALA A 34 -9.93 1.81 -1.63
CA ALA A 34 -8.61 1.64 -1.05
C ALA A 34 -7.47 2.14 -1.95
N ILE A 35 -6.44 2.73 -1.34
CA ILE A 35 -5.22 3.08 -2.04
C ILE A 35 -4.55 1.81 -2.53
N LYS A 36 -4.35 1.76 -3.84
CA LYS A 36 -3.61 0.68 -4.47
C LYS A 36 -2.10 0.86 -4.28
N ILE A 37 -1.47 -0.19 -3.76
CA ILE A 37 -0.03 -0.35 -3.71
C ILE A 37 0.40 -1.26 -4.85
N GLY A 38 1.36 -0.83 -5.66
CA GLY A 38 1.81 -1.67 -6.78
C GLY A 38 2.89 -1.08 -7.67
N ARG A 39 3.25 -1.88 -8.67
CA ARG A 39 4.25 -1.53 -9.67
C ARG A 39 3.72 -0.55 -10.71
N SER A 40 4.56 0.40 -11.10
CA SER A 40 4.30 1.32 -12.20
C SER A 40 3.96 0.58 -13.50
N VAL A 41 3.02 1.16 -14.25
CA VAL A 41 2.61 0.74 -15.59
C VAL A 41 2.51 1.97 -16.50
N ALA A 42 2.22 1.78 -17.78
CA ALA A 42 2.13 2.90 -18.73
C ALA A 42 1.17 4.01 -18.28
N ARG A 43 0.00 3.63 -17.74
CA ARG A 43 -1.06 4.56 -17.32
C ARG A 43 -0.93 5.08 -15.88
N LEU A 44 -0.05 4.49 -15.06
CA LEU A 44 0.03 4.82 -13.64
C LEU A 44 1.50 4.87 -13.21
N LYS A 45 1.97 6.09 -12.97
CA LYS A 45 3.37 6.40 -12.65
C LYS A 45 3.53 6.71 -11.16
N PRO A 46 4.72 6.48 -10.59
CA PRO A 46 5.04 6.92 -9.24
C PRO A 46 4.85 8.42 -9.12
N SER A 47 4.15 8.87 -8.08
CA SER A 47 4.03 10.28 -7.69
C SER A 47 4.09 10.43 -6.16
N SER A 48 4.50 11.60 -5.66
CA SER A 48 4.60 11.90 -4.22
C SER A 48 3.31 11.65 -3.42
N ASP A 49 2.16 11.55 -4.08
CA ASP A 49 0.82 11.39 -3.53
C ASP A 49 0.19 10.02 -3.83
N ASN A 50 0.97 9.01 -4.23
CA ASN A 50 0.47 7.66 -4.44
C ASN A 50 1.42 6.57 -3.92
N ALA A 51 0.93 5.33 -3.88
CA ALA A 51 1.71 4.16 -3.48
C ALA A 51 2.13 3.31 -4.70
N ILE A 52 2.53 3.96 -5.78
CA ILE A 52 2.97 3.31 -7.01
C ILE A 52 4.49 3.44 -7.13
N PHE A 53 5.15 2.31 -7.37
CA PHE A 53 6.60 2.22 -7.33
C PHE A 53 7.16 1.71 -8.66
N ASP A 54 8.27 2.28 -9.12
CA ASP A 54 9.04 1.68 -10.21
C ASP A 54 9.97 0.61 -9.65
N CYS A 55 9.40 -0.55 -9.34
CA CYS A 55 10.13 -1.64 -8.72
C CYS A 55 9.71 -2.98 -9.33
N LYS A 56 10.65 -3.68 -9.97
CA LYS A 56 10.36 -4.89 -10.76
C LYS A 56 9.78 -6.04 -9.93
N VAL A 57 10.16 -6.14 -8.65
CA VAL A 57 9.71 -7.21 -7.75
C VAL A 57 8.27 -7.01 -7.27
N LEU A 58 7.68 -5.82 -7.45
CA LEU A 58 6.27 -5.60 -7.12
C LEU A 58 5.37 -6.15 -8.23
N SER A 59 4.20 -6.61 -7.80
CA SER A 59 3.08 -6.93 -8.68
C SER A 59 2.37 -5.63 -9.08
N ARG A 60 1.65 -5.64 -10.20
CA ARG A 60 0.90 -4.45 -10.65
C ARG A 60 -0.23 -4.08 -9.67
N ASN A 61 -0.91 -5.08 -9.11
CA ASN A 61 -1.86 -4.98 -8.01
C ASN A 61 -1.23 -5.80 -6.88
N HIS A 62 -0.46 -5.18 -5.99
CA HIS A 62 0.34 -5.90 -5.00
C HIS A 62 -0.39 -5.99 -3.67
N ALA A 63 -0.85 -4.84 -3.18
CA ALA A 63 -1.64 -4.73 -1.98
C ALA A 63 -2.59 -3.54 -2.07
N ILE A 64 -3.51 -3.44 -1.11
CA ILE A 64 -4.39 -2.29 -0.93
C ILE A 64 -4.35 -1.82 0.53
N LEU A 65 -4.49 -0.51 0.73
CA LEU A 65 -4.48 0.16 2.03
C LEU A 65 -5.72 1.04 2.15
N TRP A 66 -6.48 0.85 3.22
CA TRP A 66 -7.62 1.69 3.58
C TRP A 66 -7.66 1.90 5.09
N HIS A 67 -8.60 2.72 5.53
CA HIS A 67 -8.87 2.96 6.92
C HIS A 67 -10.32 2.59 7.21
N GLU A 68 -10.59 1.86 8.28
CA GLU A 68 -11.95 1.47 8.65
C GLU A 68 -12.01 1.26 10.16
N GLU A 69 -13.10 1.69 10.79
CA GLU A 69 -13.32 1.54 12.24
C GLU A 69 -12.16 2.04 13.13
N GLY A 70 -11.42 3.05 12.66
CA GLY A 70 -10.28 3.63 13.40
C GLY A 70 -8.95 2.89 13.21
N CYS A 71 -8.91 1.89 12.34
CA CYS A 71 -7.75 1.07 12.02
C CYS A 71 -7.29 1.32 10.57
N PHE A 72 -5.99 1.36 10.35
CA PHE A 72 -5.44 1.21 9.00
C PHE A 72 -5.34 -0.29 8.69
N LEU A 73 -5.85 -0.68 7.52
CA LEU A 73 -5.91 -2.07 7.11
C LEU A 73 -5.09 -2.26 5.84
N LEU A 74 -4.21 -3.26 5.86
CA LEU A 74 -3.40 -3.66 4.72
C LEU A 74 -3.79 -5.07 4.27
N LYS A 75 -3.97 -5.25 2.96
CA LYS A 75 -4.31 -6.54 2.37
C LYS A 75 -3.45 -6.86 1.16
N ASP A 76 -2.83 -8.03 1.14
CA ASP A 76 -2.14 -8.56 -0.03
C ASP A 76 -3.16 -9.04 -1.07
N THR A 77 -3.01 -8.60 -2.32
CA THR A 77 -3.95 -8.91 -3.40
C THR A 77 -3.40 -9.98 -4.36
N LYS A 78 -2.93 -11.12 -3.82
CA LYS A 78 -2.33 -12.23 -4.58
C LYS A 78 -1.00 -11.84 -5.22
N SER A 79 -0.16 -11.15 -4.45
CA SER A 79 1.13 -10.72 -4.93
C SER A 79 2.10 -11.89 -5.14
N SER A 80 3.04 -11.73 -6.07
CA SER A 80 3.99 -12.80 -6.43
C SER A 80 5.06 -13.00 -5.36
N ASN A 81 5.58 -11.90 -4.80
CA ASN A 81 6.66 -11.91 -3.81
C ASN A 81 6.18 -11.73 -2.36
N GLY A 82 4.89 -11.47 -2.15
CA GLY A 82 4.28 -11.30 -0.84
C GLY A 82 4.39 -9.88 -0.29
N THR A 83 3.41 -9.55 0.56
CA THR A 83 3.41 -8.38 1.44
C THR A 83 3.78 -8.80 2.86
N PHE A 84 4.51 -7.94 3.57
CA PHE A 84 5.01 -8.21 4.91
C PHE A 84 4.71 -7.03 5.83
N VAL A 85 4.31 -7.31 7.07
CA VAL A 85 4.16 -6.32 8.14
C VAL A 85 5.05 -6.78 9.29
N ASN A 86 6.01 -5.96 9.71
CA ASN A 86 6.94 -6.30 10.81
C ASN A 86 7.65 -7.65 10.62
N ASN A 87 8.06 -7.96 9.38
CA ASN A 87 8.65 -9.23 8.93
C ASN A 87 7.69 -10.44 8.86
N ASP A 88 6.43 -10.29 9.26
CA ASP A 88 5.42 -11.33 9.11
C ASP A 88 4.75 -11.23 7.75
N ARG A 89 4.77 -12.35 7.00
CA ARG A 89 4.16 -12.43 5.68
C ARG A 89 2.64 -12.58 5.80
N LEU A 90 1.88 -11.79 5.03
CA LEU A 90 0.42 -11.75 5.17
C LEU A 90 -0.31 -12.97 4.58
N SER A 91 0.20 -13.52 3.48
CA SER A 91 -0.37 -14.68 2.79
C SER A 91 0.72 -15.52 2.12
N LYS A 92 0.35 -16.72 1.64
CA LYS A 92 1.20 -17.49 0.74
C LYS A 92 1.30 -16.79 -0.62
N SER A 93 2.28 -17.21 -1.41
CA SER A 93 2.51 -16.61 -2.73
C SER A 93 1.29 -16.80 -3.62
N ALA A 94 0.87 -15.73 -4.31
CA ALA A 94 -0.31 -15.71 -5.17
C ALA A 94 -1.66 -16.01 -4.46
N GLU A 95 -1.70 -15.93 -3.13
CA GLU A 95 -2.92 -16.00 -2.34
C GLU A 95 -3.26 -14.63 -1.75
N GLU A 96 -4.55 -14.35 -1.62
CA GLU A 96 -5.04 -13.13 -1.00
C GLU A 96 -4.93 -13.26 0.53
N SER A 97 -4.54 -12.20 1.23
CA SER A 97 -4.54 -12.19 2.70
C SER A 97 -5.89 -11.75 3.24
N SER A 98 -6.16 -12.07 4.51
CA SER A 98 -7.14 -11.28 5.26
C SER A 98 -6.58 -9.86 5.49
N PRO A 99 -7.45 -8.85 5.71
CA PRO A 99 -7.03 -7.54 6.20
C PRO A 99 -6.24 -7.67 7.51
N ARG A 100 -5.20 -6.86 7.68
CA ARG A 100 -4.29 -6.85 8.83
C ARG A 100 -4.04 -5.43 9.32
#